data_AF-A0A925NXD0-F1
#
_entry.id   AF-A0A925NXD0-F1
#
_cell.length_a   1.000
_cell.length_b   1.000
_cell.length_c   1.000
_cell.angle_alpha   90.00
_cell.angle_beta   90.00
_cell.angle_gamma   90.00
#
_symmetry.space_group_name_H-M   'P 1'
#
loop_
_entity.id
_entity.type
_entity.pdbx_description
1 polymer ?
#
loop_
_entity_poly.entity_id
_entity_poly.type
_entity_poly.pdbx_seq_one_letter_code
_entity_poly.pdbx_strand_id
1 'polypeptide(L)'
;MRSTSIFLGAALVAATSVASAADKIDFNRQIKPIIESSCLSCHGVEKPKGELQLDTREHALKGGENKGSALVAGNPAKSPFYTTTILPPGHDDIMPPKGATLSKEQTEMLRLWIEQGADWPAASALKQVRRIDFVKDVQPILEFQCVACHREGHDKGKLRLDVKSEAFKHSGAIVPGYSDKSAVYTSTTVAVDDEAL
;
A
#
# COMPACT_ATOMS: atom_id res chain seq x y z
N MET A 1 -70.89 13.98 -21.69
CA MET A 1 -70.15 14.11 -20.41
C MET A 1 -68.82 13.36 -20.54
N ARG A 2 -67.78 13.88 -19.88
CA ARG A 2 -66.35 13.74 -20.24
C ARG A 2 -65.80 12.33 -20.01
N SER A 3 -65.06 11.81 -21.01
CA SER A 3 -64.30 10.57 -20.93
C SER A 3 -62.87 10.90 -20.47
N THR A 4 -62.48 10.45 -19.29
CA THR A 4 -61.13 10.62 -18.73
C THR A 4 -60.29 9.36 -18.97
N SER A 5 -59.30 9.47 -19.85
CA SER A 5 -58.27 8.44 -20.02
C SER A 5 -57.12 8.72 -19.06
N ILE A 6 -56.84 7.78 -18.16
CA ILE A 6 -55.69 7.81 -17.26
C ILE A 6 -54.52 7.13 -17.97
N PHE A 7 -53.48 7.90 -18.33
CA PHE A 7 -52.22 7.35 -18.81
C PHE A 7 -51.33 7.03 -17.61
N LEU A 8 -51.07 5.75 -17.38
CA LEU A 8 -50.13 5.26 -16.36
C LEU A 8 -48.71 5.34 -16.94
N GLY A 9 -47.99 6.41 -16.62
CA GLY A 9 -46.58 6.58 -16.99
C GLY A 9 -45.67 5.74 -16.09
N ALA A 10 -45.07 4.68 -16.65
CA ALA A 10 -43.99 3.94 -15.99
C ALA A 10 -42.68 4.74 -16.08
N ALA A 11 -42.22 5.28 -14.96
CA ALA A 11 -40.92 5.94 -14.86
C ALA A 11 -39.82 4.88 -14.67
N LEU A 12 -39.01 4.68 -15.72
CA LEU A 12 -37.83 3.83 -15.69
C LEU A 12 -36.70 4.59 -14.98
N VAL A 13 -36.45 4.27 -13.71
CA VAL A 13 -35.32 4.82 -12.96
C VAL A 13 -34.05 4.07 -13.36
N ALA A 14 -33.25 4.67 -14.24
CA ALA A 14 -31.92 4.17 -14.57
C ALA A 14 -30.98 4.45 -13.40
N ALA A 15 -30.66 3.41 -12.62
CA ALA A 15 -29.62 3.46 -11.60
C ALA A 15 -28.25 3.48 -12.27
N THR A 16 -27.67 4.68 -12.46
CA THR A 16 -26.27 4.83 -12.85
C THR A 16 -25.38 4.48 -11.66
N SER A 17 -24.79 3.29 -11.67
CA SER A 17 -23.72 2.96 -10.72
C SER A 17 -22.47 3.78 -11.08
N VAL A 18 -22.11 4.72 -10.22
CA VAL A 18 -20.82 5.40 -10.31
C VAL A 18 -19.79 4.42 -9.78
N ALA A 19 -19.16 3.65 -10.68
CA ALA A 19 -17.94 2.93 -10.34
C ALA A 19 -16.88 3.99 -10.03
N SER A 20 -16.53 4.15 -8.75
CA SER A 20 -15.41 4.99 -8.36
C SER A 20 -14.16 4.43 -9.01
N ALA A 21 -13.56 5.15 -9.94
CA ALA A 21 -12.23 4.82 -10.43
C ALA A 21 -11.30 4.84 -9.21
N ALA A 22 -10.67 3.71 -8.89
CA ALA A 22 -9.64 3.68 -7.87
C ALA A 22 -8.53 4.65 -8.26
N ASP A 23 -8.05 5.45 -7.31
CA ASP A 23 -6.95 6.39 -7.56
C ASP A 23 -5.75 5.65 -8.18
N LYS A 24 -5.02 6.36 -9.06
CA LYS A 24 -3.81 5.80 -9.67
C LYS A 24 -2.78 5.49 -8.58
N ILE A 25 -2.27 4.27 -8.56
CA ILE A 25 -1.24 3.85 -7.62
C ILE A 25 0.08 4.52 -8.00
N ASP A 26 0.69 5.22 -7.04
CA ASP A 26 2.02 5.80 -7.18
C ASP A 26 3.08 4.74 -6.85
N PHE A 27 3.88 4.37 -7.85
CA PHE A 27 4.94 3.37 -7.67
C PHE A 27 5.94 3.76 -6.58
N ASN A 28 6.42 5.00 -6.59
CA ASN A 28 7.50 5.43 -5.68
C ASN A 28 7.02 5.49 -4.23
N ARG A 29 5.78 5.89 -4.01
CA ARG A 29 5.19 6.04 -2.68
C ARG A 29 4.65 4.73 -2.11
N GLN A 30 4.01 3.91 -2.95
CA GLN A 30 3.19 2.80 -2.49
C GLN A 30 3.77 1.42 -2.82
N ILE A 31 4.43 1.25 -3.97
CA ILE A 31 4.89 -0.06 -4.45
C ILE A 31 6.36 -0.30 -4.14
N LYS A 32 7.21 0.68 -4.42
CA LYS A 32 8.64 0.65 -4.17
C LYS A 32 8.97 0.20 -2.73
N PRO A 33 8.36 0.76 -1.66
CA PRO A 33 8.67 0.33 -0.29
C PRO A 33 8.30 -1.13 -0.02
N ILE A 34 7.28 -1.68 -0.69
CA ILE A 34 6.90 -3.09 -0.57
C ILE A 34 8.00 -3.97 -1.17
N ILE A 35 8.41 -3.67 -2.41
CA ILE A 35 9.43 -4.46 -3.11
C ILE A 35 10.76 -4.41 -2.35
N GLU A 36 11.20 -3.19 -1.97
CA GLU A 36 12.47 -2.97 -1.28
C GLU A 36 12.57 -3.71 0.06
N SER A 37 11.46 -3.80 0.80
CA SER A 37 11.43 -4.41 2.13
C SER A 37 11.08 -5.89 2.16
N SER A 38 10.37 -6.39 1.14
CA SER A 38 9.76 -7.73 1.17
C SER A 38 10.31 -8.67 0.09
N CYS A 39 10.89 -8.14 -0.99
CA CYS A 39 11.33 -8.96 -2.13
C CYS A 39 12.86 -9.01 -2.24
N LEU A 40 13.55 -7.87 -2.06
CA LEU A 40 14.96 -7.74 -2.45
C LEU A 40 15.96 -8.52 -1.58
N SER A 41 15.56 -8.99 -0.39
CA SER A 41 16.44 -9.86 0.42
C SER A 41 16.71 -11.22 -0.23
N CYS A 42 15.84 -11.67 -1.13
CA CYS A 42 15.92 -12.94 -1.85
C CYS A 42 15.85 -12.79 -3.38
N HIS A 43 15.51 -11.61 -3.89
CA HIS A 43 15.43 -11.30 -5.33
C HIS A 43 16.14 -9.98 -5.68
N GLY A 44 17.12 -9.58 -4.86
CA GLY A 44 17.97 -8.43 -5.12
C GLY A 44 19.24 -8.80 -5.90
N VAL A 45 20.06 -7.80 -6.20
CA VAL A 45 21.31 -7.93 -6.97
C VAL A 45 22.24 -9.02 -6.42
N GLU A 46 22.40 -9.08 -5.10
CA GLU A 46 23.36 -9.98 -4.47
C GLU A 46 22.92 -11.45 -4.44
N LYS A 47 21.60 -11.69 -4.44
CA LYS A 47 21.01 -13.02 -4.23
C LYS A 47 19.73 -13.17 -5.05
N PRO A 48 19.77 -13.30 -6.38
CA PRO A 48 18.59 -13.50 -7.20
C PRO A 48 18.14 -14.97 -7.15
N LYS A 49 17.36 -15.36 -6.14
CA LYS A 49 16.85 -16.75 -6.06
C LYS A 49 15.95 -17.08 -7.27
N GLY A 50 16.10 -18.30 -7.79
CA GLY A 50 15.38 -18.75 -9.00
C GLY A 50 15.72 -17.89 -10.22
N GLU A 51 16.94 -17.34 -10.26
CA GLU A 51 17.44 -16.35 -11.24
C GLU A 51 16.55 -15.11 -11.42
N LEU A 52 15.62 -14.86 -10.48
CA LEU A 52 14.71 -13.72 -10.53
C LEU A 52 15.32 -12.55 -9.75
N GLN A 53 15.49 -11.44 -10.45
CA GLN A 53 15.95 -10.17 -9.91
C GLN A 53 14.84 -9.11 -10.05
N LEU A 54 14.61 -8.32 -9.00
CA LEU A 54 13.49 -7.37 -8.87
C LEU A 54 13.93 -5.96 -8.48
N ASP A 55 15.21 -5.62 -8.64
CA ASP A 55 15.74 -4.28 -8.34
C ASP A 55 15.44 -3.25 -9.44
N THR A 56 15.11 -3.70 -10.66
CA THR A 56 14.74 -2.84 -11.79
C THR A 56 13.51 -3.41 -12.52
N ARG A 57 12.84 -2.54 -13.29
CA ARG A 57 11.73 -2.94 -14.15
C ARG A 57 12.16 -3.97 -15.18
N GLU A 58 13.31 -3.74 -15.80
CA GLU A 58 13.85 -4.57 -16.87
C GLU A 58 14.09 -6.00 -16.37
N HIS A 59 14.64 -6.14 -15.16
CA HIS A 59 14.84 -7.44 -14.52
C HIS A 59 13.51 -8.13 -14.18
N ALA A 60 12.55 -7.40 -13.60
CA ALA A 60 11.24 -7.95 -13.27
C ALA A 60 10.49 -8.46 -14.52
N LEU A 61 10.60 -7.74 -15.64
CA LEU A 61 9.99 -8.14 -16.92
C LEU A 61 10.71 -9.32 -17.57
N LYS A 62 12.03 -9.42 -17.43
CA LYS A 62 12.82 -10.56 -17.91
C LYS A 62 12.40 -11.87 -17.23
N GLY A 63 12.05 -11.80 -15.94
CA GLY A 63 11.71 -12.98 -15.14
C GLY A 63 12.94 -13.78 -14.70
N GLY A 64 12.70 -14.98 -14.17
CA GLY A 64 13.75 -15.91 -13.69
C GLY A 64 13.74 -17.25 -14.44
N GLU A 65 14.15 -18.32 -13.75
CA GLU A 65 14.31 -19.69 -14.28
C GLU A 65 13.05 -20.24 -14.97
N ASN A 66 11.86 -19.80 -14.56
CA ASN A 66 10.56 -20.32 -15.01
C ASN A 66 10.12 -19.90 -16.44
N LYS A 67 11.05 -19.47 -17.30
CA LYS A 67 10.83 -19.15 -18.74
C LYS A 67 9.62 -18.24 -19.02
N GLY A 68 9.35 -17.27 -18.15
CA GLY A 68 8.25 -16.33 -18.28
C GLY A 68 8.45 -15.08 -17.44
N SER A 69 7.81 -13.98 -17.84
CA SER A 69 7.88 -12.72 -17.10
C SER A 69 7.28 -12.88 -15.71
N ALA A 70 7.98 -12.37 -14.68
CA ALA A 70 7.43 -12.37 -13.32
C ALA A 70 6.29 -11.35 -13.17
N LEU A 71 6.26 -10.33 -14.03
CA LEU A 71 5.36 -9.19 -13.96
C LEU A 71 4.71 -8.95 -15.33
N VAL A 72 3.41 -9.24 -15.43
CA VAL A 72 2.62 -9.04 -16.64
C VAL A 72 1.70 -7.83 -16.44
N ALA A 73 2.08 -6.69 -17.02
CA ALA A 73 1.29 -5.46 -16.96
C ALA A 73 -0.17 -5.69 -17.41
N GLY A 74 -1.11 -5.19 -16.62
CA GLY A 74 -2.55 -5.35 -16.83
C GLY A 74 -3.11 -6.71 -16.39
N ASN A 75 -2.28 -7.65 -15.93
CA ASN A 75 -2.75 -9.00 -15.58
C ASN A 75 -2.09 -9.55 -14.30
N PRO A 76 -2.65 -9.24 -13.11
CA PRO A 76 -2.15 -9.77 -11.85
C PRO A 76 -2.18 -11.30 -11.80
N ALA A 77 -3.24 -11.91 -12.33
CA ALA A 77 -3.40 -13.36 -12.33
C ALA A 77 -2.34 -14.11 -13.15
N LYS A 78 -1.72 -13.43 -14.13
CA LYS A 78 -0.59 -13.95 -14.90
C LYS A 78 0.77 -13.45 -14.40
N SER A 79 0.82 -12.79 -13.24
CA SER A 79 2.05 -12.23 -12.68
C SER A 79 2.47 -13.05 -11.45
N PRO A 80 3.43 -13.99 -11.57
CA PRO A 80 3.99 -14.72 -10.43
C PRO A 80 4.47 -13.81 -9.28
N PHE A 81 4.95 -12.60 -9.62
CA PHE A 81 5.28 -11.55 -8.66
C PHE A 81 4.13 -11.24 -7.68
N TYR A 82 2.88 -11.32 -8.12
CA TYR A 82 1.70 -11.11 -7.30
C TYR A 82 1.12 -12.43 -6.77
N THR A 83 0.91 -13.42 -7.65
CA THR A 83 0.17 -14.63 -7.27
C THR A 83 0.86 -15.42 -6.16
N THR A 84 2.19 -15.41 -6.09
CA THR A 84 2.95 -16.06 -5.01
C THR A 84 2.77 -15.38 -3.65
N THR A 85 2.40 -14.09 -3.63
CA THR A 85 2.21 -13.31 -2.38
C THR A 85 0.86 -13.55 -1.71
N ILE A 86 -0.09 -14.14 -2.44
CA ILE A 86 -1.46 -14.41 -1.97
C ILE A 86 -1.73 -15.90 -1.73
N LEU A 87 -0.70 -16.74 -1.83
CA LEU A 87 -0.82 -18.17 -1.56
C LEU A 87 -1.13 -18.43 -0.07
N PRO A 88 -1.76 -19.57 0.25
CA PRO A 88 -2.03 -19.93 1.64
C PRO A 88 -0.76 -20.03 2.48
N PRO A 89 -0.80 -19.68 3.78
CA PRO A 89 0.34 -19.85 4.67
C PRO A 89 0.86 -21.29 4.65
N GLY A 90 2.18 -21.46 4.53
CA GLY A 90 2.85 -22.75 4.49
C GLY A 90 2.93 -23.39 3.10
N HIS A 91 2.40 -22.77 2.05
CA HIS A 91 2.65 -23.18 0.68
C HIS A 91 4.13 -22.99 0.32
N ASP A 92 4.76 -23.94 -0.37
CA ASP A 92 6.21 -23.91 -0.66
C ASP A 92 6.63 -22.68 -1.47
N ASP A 93 5.79 -22.27 -2.43
CA ASP A 93 6.02 -21.10 -3.27
C ASP A 93 5.53 -19.76 -2.66
N ILE A 94 5.06 -19.73 -1.41
CA ILE A 94 4.60 -18.47 -0.81
C ILE A 94 5.76 -17.47 -0.68
N MET A 95 5.50 -16.23 -1.08
CA MET A 95 6.46 -15.13 -0.94
C MET A 95 5.93 -14.04 0.01
N PRO A 96 6.76 -13.56 0.97
CA PRO A 96 8.09 -14.05 1.31
C PRO A 96 8.06 -15.43 1.99
N PRO A 97 9.09 -16.28 1.81
CA PRO A 97 9.11 -17.65 2.33
C PRO A 97 9.42 -17.72 3.83
N LYS A 98 9.95 -16.64 4.40
CA LYS A 98 10.25 -16.49 5.82
C LYS A 98 9.88 -15.08 6.27
N GLY A 99 9.45 -14.97 7.53
CA GLY A 99 9.05 -13.69 8.12
C GLY A 99 7.58 -13.38 7.89
N ALA A 100 7.20 -12.11 8.06
CA ALA A 100 5.82 -11.68 7.88
C ALA A 100 5.45 -11.67 6.39
N THR A 101 4.29 -12.26 6.07
CA THR A 101 3.66 -12.12 4.76
C THR A 101 3.22 -10.66 4.53
N LEU A 102 2.94 -10.33 3.27
CA LEU A 102 2.33 -9.06 2.94
C LEU A 102 0.94 -8.97 3.60
N SER A 103 0.58 -7.77 4.06
CA SER A 103 -0.80 -7.53 4.52
C SER A 103 -1.76 -7.53 3.34
N LYS A 104 -3.06 -7.64 3.61
CA LYS A 104 -4.10 -7.58 2.58
C LYS A 104 -4.06 -6.28 1.78
N GLU A 105 -3.76 -5.17 2.46
CA GLU A 105 -3.64 -3.85 1.83
C GLU A 105 -2.41 -3.77 0.93
N GLN A 106 -1.29 -4.39 1.33
CA GLN A 106 -0.08 -4.47 0.50
C GLN A 106 -0.33 -5.31 -0.75
N THR A 107 -0.91 -6.50 -0.62
CA THR A 107 -1.22 -7.36 -1.78
C THR A 107 -2.26 -6.72 -2.69
N GLU A 108 -3.24 -6.01 -2.13
CA GLU A 108 -4.24 -5.26 -2.91
C GLU A 108 -3.62 -4.10 -3.69
N MET A 109 -2.68 -3.35 -3.09
CA MET A 109 -1.93 -2.32 -3.81
C MET A 109 -1.10 -2.90 -4.96
N LEU A 110 -0.45 -4.05 -4.75
CA LEU A 110 0.25 -4.76 -5.83
C LEU A 110 -0.72 -5.18 -6.95
N ARG A 111 -1.88 -5.75 -6.60
CA ARG A 111 -2.91 -6.16 -7.56
C ARG A 111 -3.37 -4.97 -8.40
N LEU A 112 -3.80 -3.88 -7.77
CA LEU A 112 -4.29 -2.68 -8.44
C LEU A 112 -3.21 -2.04 -9.32
N TRP A 113 -1.99 -1.92 -8.82
CA TRP A 113 -0.88 -1.38 -9.60
C TRP A 113 -0.61 -2.19 -10.86
N ILE A 114 -0.64 -3.53 -10.77
CA ILE A 114 -0.47 -4.39 -11.94
C ILE A 114 -1.64 -4.22 -12.92
N GLU A 115 -2.89 -4.19 -12.44
CA GLU A 115 -4.07 -3.93 -13.28
C GLU A 115 -4.00 -2.59 -14.00
N GLN A 116 -3.46 -1.58 -13.34
CA GLN A 116 -3.22 -0.24 -13.90
C GLN A 116 -2.02 -0.18 -14.86
N GLY A 117 -1.42 -1.33 -15.21
CA GLY A 117 -0.35 -1.43 -16.21
C GLY A 117 1.05 -1.55 -15.62
N ALA A 118 1.19 -1.73 -14.30
CA ALA A 118 2.46 -1.86 -13.61
C ALA A 118 3.45 -0.74 -13.97
N ASP A 119 2.97 0.52 -13.89
CA ASP A 119 3.76 1.72 -14.21
C ASP A 119 4.95 1.83 -13.26
N TRP A 120 6.09 1.30 -13.70
CA TRP A 120 7.39 1.33 -13.01
C TRP A 120 8.30 2.28 -13.82
N PRO A 121 8.75 3.41 -13.25
CA PRO A 121 9.67 4.30 -13.96
C PRO A 121 11.02 3.62 -14.22
N ALA A 122 11.51 3.64 -15.46
CA ALA A 122 12.79 2.99 -15.82
C ALA A 122 14.00 3.53 -15.03
N ALA A 123 13.95 4.79 -14.59
CA ALA A 123 14.99 5.39 -13.75
C ALA A 123 14.94 4.92 -12.27
N SER A 124 13.88 4.23 -11.85
CA SER A 124 13.70 3.79 -10.47
C SER A 124 14.40 2.45 -10.24
N ALA A 125 15.70 2.52 -9.92
CA ALA A 125 16.43 1.42 -9.32
C ALA A 125 16.09 1.31 -7.83
N LEU A 126 15.85 0.08 -7.38
CA LEU A 126 15.45 -0.23 -6.02
C LEU A 126 16.64 -0.72 -5.20
N LYS A 127 16.62 -0.44 -3.89
CA LYS A 127 17.64 -0.92 -2.95
C LYS A 127 16.97 -1.71 -1.85
N GLN A 128 17.61 -2.81 -1.44
CA GLN A 128 17.09 -3.57 -0.31
C GLN A 128 17.07 -2.67 0.95
N VAL A 129 15.91 -2.61 1.60
CA VAL A 129 15.77 -1.96 2.90
C VAL A 129 15.29 -2.98 3.93
N ARG A 130 15.57 -2.72 5.20
CA ARG A 130 15.01 -3.55 6.28
C ARG A 130 13.51 -3.26 6.40
N ARG A 131 12.70 -4.32 6.54
CA ARG A 131 11.29 -4.17 6.94
C ARG A 131 11.20 -3.54 8.34
N ILE A 132 10.41 -2.48 8.44
CA ILE A 132 10.11 -1.81 9.70
C ILE A 132 9.00 -2.57 10.43
N ASP A 133 9.24 -2.91 11.70
CA ASP A 133 8.29 -3.53 12.60
C ASP A 133 7.70 -2.46 13.53
N PHE A 134 6.38 -2.32 13.55
CA PHE A 134 5.74 -1.26 14.32
C PHE A 134 6.07 -1.33 15.81
N VAL A 135 6.03 -2.52 16.42
CA VAL A 135 6.21 -2.69 17.87
C VAL A 135 7.66 -2.44 18.26
N LYS A 136 8.61 -2.86 17.42
CA LYS A 136 10.04 -2.75 17.73
C LYS A 136 10.63 -1.40 17.35
N ASP A 137 10.19 -0.83 16.23
CA ASP A 137 10.85 0.33 15.63
C ASP A 137 10.07 1.63 15.80
N VAL A 138 8.73 1.58 15.85
CA VAL A 138 7.87 2.78 15.81
C VAL A 138 7.25 3.07 17.17
N GLN A 139 6.68 2.07 17.82
CA GLN A 139 5.97 2.20 19.09
C GLN A 139 6.83 2.84 20.19
N PRO A 140 8.12 2.49 20.40
CA PRO A 140 8.93 3.12 21.45
C PRO A 140 9.12 4.63 21.22
N ILE A 141 9.19 5.07 19.96
CA ILE A 141 9.30 6.48 19.60
C ILE A 141 8.01 7.21 19.98
N LEU A 142 6.86 6.64 19.62
CA LEU A 142 5.54 7.21 19.95
C LEU A 142 5.32 7.26 21.47
N GLU A 143 5.70 6.19 22.19
CA GLU A 143 5.58 6.13 23.65
C GLU A 143 6.43 7.20 24.34
N PHE A 144 7.64 7.43 23.86
CA PHE A 144 8.54 8.43 24.43
C PHE A 144 8.14 9.87 24.09
N GLN A 145 7.73 10.13 22.84
CA GLN A 145 7.56 11.49 22.34
C GLN A 145 6.10 11.97 22.30
N CYS A 146 5.13 11.07 22.17
CA CYS A 146 3.76 11.44 21.78
C CYS A 146 2.70 11.02 22.82
N VAL A 147 2.84 9.82 23.38
CA VAL A 147 1.81 9.20 24.26
C VAL A 147 1.63 9.95 25.58
N ALA A 148 2.56 10.82 25.97
CA ALA A 148 2.36 11.73 27.09
C ALA A 148 1.12 12.65 26.91
N CYS A 149 0.80 13.02 25.66
CA CYS A 149 -0.27 13.97 25.30
C CYS A 149 -1.31 13.42 24.29
N HIS A 150 -1.13 12.20 23.77
CA HIS A 150 -2.01 11.56 22.78
C HIS A 150 -2.41 10.16 23.23
N ARG A 151 -3.12 10.08 24.36
CA ARG A 151 -3.57 8.83 24.99
C ARG A 151 -4.96 8.95 25.58
N GLU A 152 -5.48 7.86 26.15
CA GLU A 152 -6.78 7.89 26.82
C GLU A 152 -6.85 8.95 27.92
N GLY A 153 -7.93 9.73 27.91
CA GLY A 153 -8.16 10.83 28.85
C GLY A 153 -7.24 12.04 28.69
N HIS A 154 -6.31 12.00 27.73
CA HIS A 154 -5.39 13.09 27.38
C HIS A 154 -5.21 13.09 25.86
N ASP A 155 -6.28 13.33 25.11
CA ASP A 155 -6.35 13.28 23.65
C ASP A 155 -6.32 14.69 23.06
N LYS A 156 -5.20 15.40 23.20
CA LYS A 156 -5.05 16.72 22.55
C LYS A 156 -5.35 16.56 21.05
N GLY A 157 -6.34 17.29 20.56
CA GLY A 157 -6.79 17.21 19.16
C GLY A 157 -7.50 15.90 18.79
N LYS A 158 -8.06 15.15 19.75
CA LYS A 158 -8.72 13.83 19.55
C LYS A 158 -7.81 12.76 18.96
N LEU A 159 -6.50 12.99 18.95
CA LEU A 159 -5.51 12.07 18.43
C LEU A 159 -5.04 11.13 19.54
N ARG A 160 -5.10 9.83 19.26
CA ARG A 160 -4.69 8.73 20.13
C ARG A 160 -3.58 7.95 19.43
N LEU A 161 -2.40 7.87 20.05
CA LEU A 161 -1.21 7.20 19.50
C LEU A 161 -0.71 6.05 20.39
N ASP A 162 -1.36 5.84 21.53
CA ASP A 162 -1.10 4.77 22.51
C ASP A 162 -1.63 3.40 22.06
N VAL A 163 -2.60 3.38 21.15
CA VAL A 163 -3.17 2.15 20.59
C VAL A 163 -3.14 2.23 19.07
N LYS A 164 -2.58 1.19 18.42
CA LYS A 164 -2.44 1.13 16.97
C LYS A 164 -3.77 1.39 16.26
N SER A 165 -4.85 0.73 16.65
CA SER A 165 -6.17 0.91 16.01
C SER A 165 -6.69 2.34 16.12
N GLU A 166 -6.38 3.05 17.22
CA GLU A 166 -6.81 4.43 17.41
C GLU A 166 -5.99 5.41 16.57
N ALA A 167 -4.70 5.14 16.38
CA ALA A 167 -3.79 5.96 15.58
C ALA A 167 -4.24 6.11 14.11
N PHE A 168 -4.97 5.11 13.58
CA PHE A 168 -5.52 5.14 12.22
C PHE A 168 -6.99 5.57 12.15
N LYS A 169 -7.70 5.74 13.29
CA LYS A 169 -9.11 6.19 13.29
C LYS A 169 -9.24 7.70 13.08
N HIS A 170 -8.26 8.47 13.56
CA HIS A 170 -8.29 9.92 13.34
C HIS A 170 -7.96 10.21 11.88
N SER A 171 -8.94 10.71 11.13
CA SER A 171 -8.76 11.05 9.72
C SER A 171 -7.59 12.01 9.54
N GLY A 172 -6.68 11.68 8.63
CA GLY A 172 -5.49 12.47 8.33
C GLY A 172 -4.34 12.37 9.34
N ALA A 173 -4.48 11.66 10.48
CA ALA A 173 -3.38 11.54 11.44
C ALA A 173 -2.22 10.73 10.86
N ILE A 174 -2.53 9.53 10.37
CA ILE A 174 -1.62 8.67 9.62
C ILE A 174 -2.35 8.26 8.34
N VAL A 175 -1.81 8.68 7.20
CA VAL A 175 -2.30 8.33 5.87
C VAL A 175 -1.31 7.37 5.23
N PRO A 176 -1.59 6.06 5.19
CA PRO A 176 -0.67 5.07 4.63
C PRO A 176 -0.24 5.41 3.20
N GLY A 177 1.06 5.41 2.94
CA GLY A 177 1.64 5.76 1.63
C GLY A 177 1.73 7.26 1.33
N TYR A 178 1.20 8.14 2.18
CA TYR A 178 1.21 9.59 1.99
C TYR A 178 1.68 10.30 3.26
N SER A 179 2.99 10.34 3.48
CA SER A 179 3.58 11.01 4.66
C SER A 179 3.26 12.51 4.67
N ASP A 180 3.29 13.16 3.51
CA ASP A 180 2.91 14.57 3.33
C ASP A 180 1.45 14.89 3.68
N LYS A 181 0.57 13.88 3.69
CA LYS A 181 -0.83 14.00 4.11
C LYS A 181 -1.07 13.50 5.54
N SER A 182 -0.03 13.01 6.21
CA SER A 182 -0.11 12.47 7.56
C SER A 182 0.26 13.57 8.56
N ALA A 183 -0.71 13.99 9.38
CA ALA A 183 -0.52 15.05 10.37
C ALA A 183 0.67 14.76 11.30
N VAL A 184 0.85 13.50 11.70
CA VAL A 184 1.97 13.06 12.56
C VAL A 184 3.33 13.29 11.89
N TYR A 185 3.42 13.11 10.58
CA TYR A 185 4.65 13.38 9.84
C TYR A 185 4.86 14.88 9.68
N THR A 186 3.85 15.62 9.22
CA THR A 186 3.98 17.06 9.00
C THR A 186 4.32 17.78 10.31
N SER A 187 3.64 17.49 11.42
CA SER A 187 3.88 18.15 12.71
C SER A 187 5.26 17.89 13.31
N THR A 188 6.00 16.92 12.80
CA THR A 188 7.34 16.55 13.30
C THR A 188 8.47 16.86 12.31
N THR A 189 8.13 17.38 11.12
CA THR A 189 9.11 17.60 10.04
C THR A 189 9.07 19.00 9.42
N VAL A 190 7.99 19.78 9.60
CA VAL A 190 8.10 21.22 9.33
C VAL A 190 9.09 21.84 10.32
N ALA A 191 9.98 22.69 9.80
CA ALA A 191 10.83 23.52 10.63
C ALA A 191 9.92 24.27 11.62
N VAL A 192 10.32 24.29 12.90
CA VAL A 192 9.64 25.11 13.88
C VAL A 192 9.87 26.55 13.41
N ASP A 193 8.83 27.21 12.93
CA ASP A 193 8.95 28.62 12.58
C ASP A 193 9.37 29.36 13.86
N ASP A 194 10.54 30.00 13.84
CA ASP A 194 11.20 30.67 14.98
C ASP A 194 10.43 31.89 15.55
N GLU A 195 9.15 32.05 15.23
CA GLU A 195 8.32 33.23 15.54
C GLU A 195 7.29 32.98 16.66
N ALA A 196 7.49 31.96 17.49
CA ALA A 196 6.60 31.68 18.64
C ALA A 196 7.32 31.38 19.96
N LEU A 197 8.42 32.11 20.22
CA LEU A 197 9.03 32.23 21.56
C LEU A 197 8.99 33.67 22.06
#